data_AF-A0AAW5YCE5-F1
#
_entry.id   AF-A0AAW5YCE5-F1
#
_cell.length_a   1.000
_cell.length_b   1.000
_cell.length_c   1.000
_cell.angle_alpha   90.00
_cell.angle_beta   90.00
_cell.angle_gamma   90.00
#
_symmetry.space_group_name_H-M   'P 1'
#
loop_
_entity.id
_entity.type
_entity.pdbx_description
1 polymer ?
#
loop_
_entity_poly.entity_id
_entity_poly.type
_entity_poly.pdbx_seq_one_letter_code
_entity_poly.pdbx_strand_id
1 'polypeptide(L)'
;MSTFNKKDRFVKTVNIPNPLFQSLQGKYFVGQTETIHLGGGKNAWGGLVNPCHSNVNLFVNAFTITNHSDQPFTAEIWFNPIPPGKIMISDKVAPANTALSPLPKPKIKIEFAELVEGLPKKGVNVFKRIVPPKSTLTSDEDGKFIFSSGESFIIFLISPDNEIIKSEIAFGWFEKKI
;
A
#
# COMPACT_ATOMS: atom_id res chain seq x y z
N MET A 1 34.42 -0.17 51.67
CA MET A 1 33.01 -0.17 51.17
C MET A 1 32.75 1.15 50.47
N SER A 2 32.86 1.19 49.15
CA SER A 2 32.60 2.38 48.32
C SER A 2 31.14 2.32 47.85
N THR A 3 30.37 3.31 48.26
CA THR A 3 28.93 3.49 48.00
C THR A 3 28.64 3.65 46.51
N PHE A 4 27.92 2.69 45.93
CA PHE A 4 27.18 2.91 44.69
C PHE A 4 26.00 3.84 44.99
N ASN A 5 26.02 5.05 44.44
CA ASN A 5 24.83 5.90 44.41
C ASN A 5 24.73 6.58 43.03
N LYS A 6 24.48 5.75 42.01
CA LYS A 6 24.13 6.24 40.67
C LYS A 6 22.64 6.59 40.75
N LYS A 7 22.33 7.87 40.95
CA LYS A 7 20.95 8.36 40.80
C LYS A 7 20.50 8.05 39.38
N ASP A 8 19.60 7.07 39.22
CA ASP A 8 18.90 6.83 37.98
C ASP A 8 18.07 8.07 37.65
N ARG A 9 18.63 8.92 36.79
CA ARG A 9 17.96 10.11 36.27
C ARG A 9 16.99 9.61 35.20
N PHE A 10 15.71 9.48 35.56
CA PHE A 10 14.66 9.19 34.58
C PHE A 10 14.63 10.32 33.53
N VAL A 11 14.91 9.98 32.28
CA VAL A 11 14.80 10.91 31.14
C VAL A 11 13.38 10.82 30.61
N LYS A 12 12.63 11.93 30.68
CA LYS A 12 11.32 12.04 30.05
C LYS A 12 11.51 12.34 28.56
N THR A 13 11.13 11.40 27.70
CA THR A 13 11.13 11.58 26.23
C THR A 13 9.71 11.55 25.68
N VAL A 14 9.52 12.17 24.53
CA VAL A 14 8.27 12.09 23.74
C VAL A 14 8.61 11.39 22.43
N ASN A 15 7.91 10.31 22.13
CA ASN A 15 8.07 9.56 20.89
C ASN A 15 6.92 9.92 19.94
N ILE A 16 7.25 10.42 18.76
CA ILE A 16 6.27 10.69 17.70
C ILE A 16 6.30 9.50 16.73
N PRO A 17 5.17 8.80 16.52
CA PRO A 17 5.10 7.74 15.51
C PRO A 17 5.52 8.25 14.14
N ASN A 18 6.31 7.47 13.40
CA ASN A 18 6.79 7.90 12.08
C ASN A 18 5.65 8.30 11.12
N PRO A 19 4.51 7.58 11.01
CA PRO A 19 3.39 8.00 10.15
C PRO A 19 2.88 9.41 10.51
N LEU A 20 2.73 9.71 11.81
CA LEU A 20 2.33 11.03 12.29
C LEU A 20 3.38 12.08 11.92
N PHE A 21 4.67 11.78 12.12
CA PHE A 21 5.75 12.69 11.76
C PHE A 21 5.75 13.02 10.24
N GLN A 22 5.57 12.02 9.37
CA GLN A 22 5.49 12.24 7.92
C GLN A 22 4.22 13.02 7.52
N SER A 23 3.10 12.78 8.21
CA SER A 23 1.83 13.50 8.00
C SER A 23 1.95 14.98 8.36
N LEU A 24 2.59 15.30 9.50
CA LEU A 24 2.88 16.68 9.90
C LEU A 24 3.79 17.41 8.89
N GLN A 25 4.65 16.67 8.18
CA GLN A 25 5.50 17.22 7.11
C GLN A 25 4.79 17.31 5.74
N GLY A 26 3.53 16.90 5.63
CA GLY A 26 2.80 16.87 4.36
C GLY A 26 3.32 15.82 3.38
N LYS A 27 3.98 14.77 3.87
CA LYS A 27 4.59 13.71 3.07
C LYS A 27 3.80 12.42 3.08
N TYR A 28 2.83 12.28 3.99
CA TYR A 28 2.03 11.07 4.14
C TYR A 28 0.70 11.20 3.41
N PHE A 29 0.37 10.19 2.63
CA PHE A 29 -0.80 10.12 1.77
C PHE A 29 -1.57 8.84 2.03
N VAL A 30 -2.86 8.90 1.73
CA VAL A 30 -3.75 7.74 1.73
C VAL A 30 -4.57 7.74 0.45
N GLY A 31 -4.99 6.56 0.05
CA GLY A 31 -5.89 6.41 -1.09
C GLY A 31 -6.30 4.97 -1.28
N GLN A 32 -7.16 4.74 -2.25
CA GLN A 32 -7.66 3.41 -2.58
C GLN A 32 -7.99 3.31 -4.06
N THR A 33 -8.15 2.09 -4.54
CA THR A 33 -8.73 1.85 -5.87
C THR A 33 -10.22 2.20 -5.89
N GLU A 34 -10.78 2.29 -7.08
CA GLU A 34 -12.19 2.04 -7.32
C GLU A 34 -12.54 0.59 -6.91
N THR A 35 -13.84 0.26 -6.85
CA THR A 35 -14.25 -1.13 -6.66
C THR A 35 -13.81 -1.93 -7.88
N ILE A 36 -12.92 -2.90 -7.67
CA ILE A 36 -12.36 -3.75 -8.72
C ILE A 36 -13.04 -5.10 -8.75
N HIS A 37 -13.19 -5.65 -9.96
CA HIS A 37 -13.83 -6.94 -10.19
C HIS A 37 -12.82 -8.02 -10.57
N LEU A 38 -12.94 -9.19 -9.93
CA LEU A 38 -12.25 -10.44 -10.29
C LEU A 38 -13.28 -11.57 -10.31
N GLY A 39 -13.09 -12.60 -11.13
CA GLY A 39 -14.08 -13.65 -11.31
C GLY A 39 -13.98 -14.33 -12.67
N GLY A 40 -14.55 -15.54 -12.79
CA GLY A 40 -14.63 -16.24 -14.08
C GLY A 40 -13.26 -16.54 -14.69
N GLY A 41 -12.30 -16.90 -13.83
CA GLY A 41 -10.90 -17.14 -14.22
C GLY A 41 -10.08 -15.86 -14.50
N LYS A 42 -10.65 -14.67 -14.29
CA LYS A 42 -9.98 -13.38 -14.50
C LYS A 42 -9.64 -12.70 -13.18
N ASN A 43 -8.39 -12.29 -13.06
CA ASN A 43 -7.81 -11.72 -11.85
C ASN A 43 -8.05 -10.20 -11.78
N ALA A 44 -7.58 -9.57 -10.71
CA ALA A 44 -7.50 -8.11 -10.60
C ALA A 44 -6.23 -7.70 -9.85
N TRP A 45 -5.86 -6.43 -9.89
CA TRP A 45 -4.75 -5.93 -9.07
C TRP A 45 -4.87 -4.44 -8.82
N GLY A 46 -4.23 -3.99 -7.75
CA GLY A 46 -4.02 -2.59 -7.43
C GLY A 46 -2.67 -2.41 -6.76
N GLY A 47 -2.05 -1.26 -6.95
CA GLY A 47 -0.71 -1.03 -6.44
C GLY A 47 -0.26 0.41 -6.43
N LEU A 48 0.82 0.65 -5.71
CA LEU A 48 1.53 1.92 -5.67
C LEU A 48 2.66 1.89 -6.70
N VAL A 49 2.59 2.80 -7.67
CA VAL A 49 3.57 2.91 -8.75
C VAL A 49 4.32 4.21 -8.60
N ASN A 50 5.65 4.11 -8.55
CA ASN A 50 6.54 5.26 -8.51
C ASN A 50 6.98 5.60 -9.95
N PRO A 51 6.48 6.69 -10.56
CA PRO A 51 6.84 7.01 -11.94
C PRO A 51 8.35 7.21 -12.12
N CYS A 52 8.85 6.89 -13.32
CA CYS A 52 10.21 7.24 -13.69
C CYS A 52 10.46 8.74 -13.49
N HIS A 53 11.63 9.10 -12.96
CA HIS A 53 12.03 10.50 -12.69
C HIS A 53 11.13 11.27 -11.71
N SER A 54 10.46 10.57 -10.79
CA SER A 54 9.65 11.21 -9.74
C SER A 54 10.48 11.99 -8.71
N ASN A 55 11.78 11.70 -8.59
CA ASN A 55 12.71 12.26 -7.60
C ASN A 55 12.27 12.05 -6.15
N VAL A 56 11.45 11.02 -5.90
CA VAL A 56 11.06 10.58 -4.57
C VAL A 56 11.18 9.07 -4.45
N ASN A 57 11.49 8.61 -3.24
CA ASN A 57 11.31 7.24 -2.82
C ASN A 57 9.91 7.08 -2.22
N LEU A 58 9.22 6.03 -2.64
CA LEU A 58 7.97 5.54 -2.06
C LEU A 58 8.30 4.68 -0.83
N PHE A 59 7.67 4.98 0.31
CA PHE A 59 7.69 4.14 1.49
C PHE A 59 6.27 3.63 1.77
N VAL A 60 6.04 2.33 1.58
CA VAL A 60 4.73 1.72 1.86
C VAL A 60 4.57 1.61 3.37
N ASN A 61 3.56 2.28 3.92
CA ASN A 61 3.31 2.29 5.36
C ASN A 61 2.25 1.27 5.77
N ALA A 62 1.16 1.18 5.02
CA ALA A 62 0.08 0.25 5.29
C ALA A 62 -0.67 -0.08 4.01
N PHE A 63 -1.35 -1.22 3.99
CA PHE A 63 -2.31 -1.54 2.95
C PHE A 63 -3.49 -2.34 3.52
N THR A 64 -4.63 -2.26 2.84
CA THR A 64 -5.79 -3.09 3.13
C THR A 64 -6.33 -3.74 1.86
N ILE A 65 -6.99 -4.88 2.03
CA ILE A 65 -7.67 -5.61 0.95
C ILE A 65 -9.04 -5.99 1.47
N THR A 66 -10.09 -5.44 0.88
CA THR A 66 -11.47 -5.69 1.26
C THR A 66 -12.10 -6.71 0.32
N ASN A 67 -12.67 -7.77 0.87
CA ASN A 67 -13.43 -8.77 0.14
C ASN A 67 -14.92 -8.60 0.42
N HIS A 68 -15.70 -8.20 -0.59
CA HIS A 68 -17.14 -8.05 -0.45
C HIS A 68 -17.93 -9.33 -0.76
N SER A 69 -17.29 -10.41 -1.17
CA SER A 69 -17.93 -11.67 -1.50
C SER A 69 -18.08 -12.60 -0.30
N ASP A 70 -18.81 -13.69 -0.50
CA ASP A 70 -19.00 -14.79 0.45
C ASP A 70 -17.92 -15.88 0.32
N GLN A 71 -16.95 -15.70 -0.58
CA GLN A 71 -15.86 -16.65 -0.83
C GLN A 71 -14.50 -16.03 -0.50
N PRO A 72 -13.55 -16.79 0.09
CA PRO A 72 -12.20 -16.30 0.26
C PRO A 72 -11.47 -16.21 -1.09
N PHE A 73 -10.51 -15.31 -1.21
CA PHE A 73 -9.57 -15.29 -2.33
C PHE A 73 -8.13 -15.09 -1.86
N THR A 74 -7.18 -15.42 -2.74
CA THR A 74 -5.75 -15.22 -2.46
C THR A 74 -5.30 -13.88 -3.01
N ALA A 75 -4.64 -13.08 -2.18
CA ALA A 75 -3.89 -11.90 -2.59
C ALA A 75 -2.39 -12.20 -2.56
N GLU A 76 -1.71 -11.85 -3.64
CA GLU A 76 -0.27 -11.96 -3.80
C GLU A 76 0.35 -10.56 -3.74
N ILE A 77 1.40 -10.41 -2.93
CA ILE A 77 2.13 -9.15 -2.77
C ILE A 77 3.41 -9.26 -3.59
N TRP A 78 3.56 -8.37 -4.56
CA TRP A 78 4.63 -8.39 -5.54
C TRP A 78 5.47 -7.11 -5.51
N PHE A 79 6.78 -7.28 -5.61
CA PHE A 79 7.74 -6.19 -5.76
C PHE A 79 8.20 -6.11 -7.21
N ASN A 80 8.07 -4.93 -7.81
CA ASN A 80 8.48 -4.62 -9.17
C ASN A 80 7.97 -5.59 -10.27
N PRO A 81 6.73 -6.11 -10.21
CA PRO A 81 6.22 -6.92 -11.30
C PRO A 81 5.81 -6.06 -12.50
N ILE A 82 5.57 -6.72 -13.62
CA ILE A 82 4.80 -6.21 -14.76
C ILE A 82 3.43 -6.88 -14.69
N PRO A 83 2.40 -6.21 -14.14
CA PRO A 83 1.06 -6.79 -14.05
C PRO A 83 0.33 -6.74 -15.40
N PRO A 84 -0.57 -7.69 -15.70
CA PRO A 84 -1.33 -7.73 -16.95
C PRO A 84 -2.52 -6.75 -16.96
N GLY A 85 -3.10 -6.54 -18.13
CA GLY A 85 -4.34 -5.79 -18.32
C GLY A 85 -4.16 -4.32 -18.66
N LYS A 86 -5.29 -3.62 -18.80
CA LYS A 86 -5.33 -2.18 -19.10
C LYS A 86 -5.24 -1.41 -17.79
N ILE A 87 -4.17 -0.63 -17.64
CA ILE A 87 -3.91 0.19 -16.46
C ILE A 87 -4.96 1.30 -16.35
N MET A 88 -5.52 1.46 -15.16
CA MET A 88 -6.34 2.57 -14.72
C MET A 88 -5.66 3.26 -13.54
N ILE A 89 -5.89 4.55 -13.36
CA ILE A 89 -5.33 5.36 -12.28
C ILE A 89 -6.49 5.80 -11.40
N SER A 90 -6.38 5.62 -10.09
CA SER A 90 -7.41 6.10 -9.16
C SER A 90 -7.20 7.57 -8.80
N ASP A 91 -8.29 8.32 -8.81
CA ASP A 91 -8.34 9.70 -8.32
C ASP A 91 -8.69 9.79 -6.82
N LYS A 92 -8.93 8.65 -6.15
CA LYS A 92 -9.27 8.58 -4.72
C LYS A 92 -8.01 8.66 -3.83
N VAL A 93 -7.28 9.76 -3.96
CA VAL A 93 -6.01 9.99 -3.25
C VAL A 93 -6.01 11.35 -2.55
N ALA A 94 -5.52 11.40 -1.31
CA ALA A 94 -5.42 12.62 -0.52
C ALA A 94 -4.19 12.63 0.41
N PRO A 95 -3.64 13.81 0.76
CA PRO A 95 -2.74 13.93 1.90
C PRO A 95 -3.51 13.59 3.18
N ALA A 96 -2.88 12.85 4.10
CA ALA A 96 -3.52 12.50 5.37
C ALA A 96 -3.73 13.70 6.30
N ASN A 97 -2.96 14.79 6.10
CA ASN A 97 -3.12 16.03 6.83
C ASN A 97 -3.74 17.11 5.95
N THR A 98 -5.06 17.29 6.07
CA THR A 98 -5.84 18.29 5.32
C THR A 98 -5.78 19.69 5.94
N ALA A 99 -5.12 19.87 7.09
CA ALA A 99 -4.92 21.18 7.71
C ALA A 99 -3.77 21.99 7.07
N LEU A 100 -2.99 21.36 6.17
CA LEU A 100 -1.91 22.03 5.44
C LEU A 100 -2.45 22.86 4.27
N SER A 101 -1.83 24.01 4.01
CA SER A 101 -2.14 24.86 2.88
C SER A 101 -0.87 25.39 2.22
N PRO A 102 -0.65 25.16 0.90
CA PRO A 102 -1.52 24.39 0.00
C PRO A 102 -1.52 22.89 0.34
N LEU A 103 -2.56 22.17 -0.10
CA LEU A 103 -2.61 20.72 0.06
C LEU A 103 -1.45 20.04 -0.71
N PRO A 104 -0.65 19.20 -0.05
CA PRO A 104 0.38 18.42 -0.72
C PRO A 104 -0.22 17.49 -1.78
N LYS A 105 0.49 17.32 -2.90
CA LYS A 105 0.11 16.42 -3.99
C LYS A 105 1.12 15.29 -4.09
N PRO A 106 0.70 14.02 -4.08
CA PRO A 106 1.62 12.90 -4.21
C PRO A 106 2.18 12.80 -5.63
N LYS A 107 3.40 12.25 -5.74
CA LYS A 107 4.01 11.82 -7.00
C LYS A 107 3.68 10.36 -7.31
N ILE A 108 3.51 9.54 -6.28
CA ILE A 108 3.12 8.13 -6.40
C ILE A 108 1.67 8.05 -6.86
N LYS A 109 1.40 7.07 -7.72
CA LYS A 109 0.05 6.80 -8.24
C LYS A 109 -0.48 5.50 -7.67
N ILE A 110 -1.79 5.45 -7.46
CA ILE A 110 -2.51 4.19 -7.32
C ILE A 110 -2.92 3.78 -8.73
N GLU A 111 -2.33 2.69 -9.21
CA GLU A 111 -2.67 2.06 -10.47
C GLU A 111 -3.38 0.73 -10.21
N PHE A 112 -4.34 0.37 -11.06
CA PHE A 112 -5.10 -0.85 -10.92
C PHE A 112 -5.62 -1.36 -12.27
N ALA A 113 -6.01 -2.63 -12.30
CA ALA A 113 -6.80 -3.20 -13.38
C ALA A 113 -7.70 -4.31 -12.86
N GLU A 114 -8.78 -4.57 -13.57
CA GLU A 114 -9.78 -5.57 -13.22
C GLU A 114 -10.02 -6.54 -14.38
N LEU A 115 -10.56 -7.71 -14.07
CA LEU A 115 -10.88 -8.77 -15.03
C LEU A 115 -9.73 -9.06 -16.02
N VAL A 116 -8.51 -9.19 -15.48
CA VAL A 116 -7.28 -9.41 -16.26
C VAL A 116 -6.97 -10.89 -16.44
N GLU A 117 -6.42 -11.25 -17.60
CA GLU A 117 -5.98 -12.61 -17.90
C GLU A 117 -4.48 -12.77 -17.61
N GLY A 118 -4.11 -13.95 -17.11
CA GLY A 118 -2.73 -14.28 -16.77
C GLY A 118 -2.28 -13.78 -15.40
N LEU A 119 -0.97 -13.83 -15.17
CA LEU A 119 -0.30 -13.51 -13.91
C LEU A 119 0.77 -12.42 -14.14
N PRO A 120 1.21 -11.73 -13.07
CA PRO A 120 2.31 -10.78 -13.16
C PRO A 120 3.59 -11.45 -13.69
N LYS A 121 4.37 -10.71 -14.49
CA LYS A 121 5.66 -11.14 -15.06
C LYS A 121 6.80 -10.34 -14.46
N LYS A 122 8.00 -10.93 -14.34
CA LYS A 122 9.15 -10.30 -13.65
C LYS A 122 8.80 -9.94 -12.19
N GLY A 123 9.72 -9.27 -11.50
CA GLY A 123 9.56 -8.94 -10.09
C GLY A 123 9.62 -10.19 -9.21
N VAL A 124 9.23 -10.02 -7.94
CA VAL A 124 9.24 -11.09 -6.93
C VAL A 124 7.91 -11.08 -6.18
N ASN A 125 7.24 -12.23 -6.14
CA ASN A 125 6.13 -12.47 -5.21
C ASN A 125 6.72 -12.71 -3.82
N VAL A 126 6.61 -11.73 -2.93
CA VAL A 126 7.24 -11.79 -1.61
C VAL A 126 6.35 -12.43 -0.56
N PHE A 127 5.02 -12.33 -0.71
CA PHE A 127 4.05 -12.89 0.23
C PHE A 127 2.74 -13.26 -0.45
N LYS A 128 2.03 -14.21 0.16
CA LYS A 128 0.62 -14.48 -0.11
C LYS A 128 -0.21 -14.28 1.15
N ARG A 129 -1.45 -13.84 0.98
CA ARG A 129 -2.46 -13.71 2.03
C ARG A 129 -3.78 -14.27 1.54
N ILE A 130 -4.51 -14.96 2.40
CA ILE A 130 -5.90 -15.32 2.14
C ILE A 130 -6.76 -14.20 2.72
N VAL A 131 -7.66 -13.65 1.90
CA VAL A 131 -8.60 -12.62 2.34
C VAL A 131 -9.95 -13.30 2.62
N PRO A 132 -10.39 -13.38 3.89
CA PRO A 132 -11.64 -14.05 4.23
C PRO A 132 -12.88 -13.40 3.60
N PRO A 133 -13.99 -14.13 3.45
CA PRO A 133 -15.28 -13.57 3.05
C PRO A 133 -15.69 -12.37 3.91
N LYS A 134 -16.39 -11.39 3.30
CA LYS A 134 -16.98 -10.22 3.97
C LYS A 134 -16.04 -9.53 4.98
N SER A 135 -14.77 -9.42 4.64
CA SER A 135 -13.74 -8.94 5.57
C SER A 135 -12.76 -8.01 4.90
N THR A 136 -12.05 -7.23 5.72
CA THR A 136 -10.91 -6.43 5.31
C THR A 136 -9.66 -6.99 5.98
N LEU A 137 -8.70 -7.40 5.17
CA LEU A 137 -7.36 -7.73 5.64
C LEU A 137 -6.54 -6.45 5.69
N THR A 138 -5.86 -6.20 6.81
CA THR A 138 -5.02 -5.03 7.02
C THR A 138 -3.59 -5.45 7.34
N SER A 139 -2.61 -4.73 6.81
CA SER A 139 -1.19 -4.92 7.11
C SER A 139 -0.50 -3.57 7.30
N ASP A 140 0.18 -3.43 8.43
CA ASP A 140 1.06 -2.29 8.73
C ASP A 140 2.51 -2.70 8.45
N GLU A 141 3.17 -1.93 7.59
CA GLU A 141 4.54 -2.18 7.13
C GLU A 141 5.53 -1.15 7.68
N ASP A 142 5.05 -0.12 8.39
CA ASP A 142 5.85 0.94 9.05
C ASP A 142 6.86 1.65 8.14
N GLY A 143 6.64 1.62 6.82
CA GLY A 143 7.54 2.21 5.83
C GLY A 143 8.74 1.33 5.48
N LYS A 144 8.74 0.04 5.82
CA LYS A 144 9.89 -0.85 5.60
C LYS A 144 10.08 -1.27 4.14
N PHE A 145 9.03 -1.18 3.32
CA PHE A 145 9.14 -1.43 1.88
C PHE A 145 9.35 -0.10 1.15
N ILE A 146 10.50 0.01 0.48
CA ILE A 146 10.98 1.25 -0.13
C ILE A 146 11.22 1.01 -1.61
N PHE A 147 10.64 1.86 -2.45
CA PHE A 147 10.69 1.74 -3.91
C PHE A 147 11.14 3.07 -4.54
N SER A 148 12.22 3.02 -5.30
CA SER A 148 12.79 4.16 -6.02
C SER A 148 12.00 4.50 -7.29
N SER A 149 12.40 5.56 -8.00
CA SER A 149 11.74 5.95 -9.25
C SER A 149 11.74 4.81 -10.28
N GLY A 150 10.57 4.51 -10.85
CA GLY A 150 10.37 3.40 -11.79
C GLY A 150 10.00 2.07 -11.13
N GLU A 151 10.01 1.99 -9.79
CA GLU A 151 9.68 0.79 -9.03
C GLU A 151 8.21 0.79 -8.54
N SER A 152 7.70 -0.37 -8.15
CA SER A 152 6.30 -0.54 -7.76
C SER A 152 6.06 -1.61 -6.70
N PHE A 153 4.99 -1.40 -5.94
CA PHE A 153 4.40 -2.34 -4.99
C PHE A 153 3.00 -2.72 -5.48
N ILE A 154 2.79 -3.98 -5.86
CA ILE A 154 1.53 -4.44 -6.45
C ILE A 154 0.90 -5.53 -5.57
N ILE A 155 -0.41 -5.43 -5.36
CA ILE A 155 -1.23 -6.47 -4.76
C ILE A 155 -2.08 -7.08 -5.88
N PHE A 156 -1.82 -8.35 -6.20
CA PHE A 156 -2.50 -9.10 -7.24
C PHE A 156 -3.52 -10.06 -6.62
N LEU A 157 -4.78 -9.95 -7.03
CA LEU A 157 -5.90 -10.71 -6.49
C LEU A 157 -6.24 -11.87 -7.42
N ILE A 158 -6.10 -13.10 -6.91
CA ILE A 158 -6.39 -14.33 -7.64
C ILE A 158 -7.88 -14.62 -7.56
N SER A 159 -8.53 -14.74 -8.72
CA SER A 159 -9.93 -15.13 -8.82
C SER A 159 -10.15 -16.53 -8.25
N PRO A 160 -11.07 -16.72 -7.28
CA PRO A 160 -11.65 -18.02 -7.00
C PRO A 160 -12.74 -18.31 -8.04
N ASP A 161 -12.65 -19.45 -8.72
CA ASP A 161 -13.67 -20.04 -9.61
C ASP A 161 -14.54 -19.06 -10.44
N ASN A 162 -15.84 -19.34 -10.58
CA ASN A 162 -16.73 -18.76 -11.60
C ASN A 162 -17.51 -17.50 -11.16
N GLU A 163 -17.48 -17.12 -9.88
CA GLU A 163 -18.24 -15.96 -9.39
C GLU A 163 -17.49 -14.65 -9.59
N ILE A 164 -18.22 -13.57 -9.88
CA ILE A 164 -17.65 -12.23 -9.88
C ILE A 164 -17.64 -11.68 -8.45
N ILE A 165 -16.43 -11.47 -7.94
CA ILE A 165 -16.12 -10.84 -6.67
C ILE A 165 -15.86 -9.36 -6.88
N LYS A 166 -16.33 -8.57 -5.92
CA LYS A 166 -15.97 -7.15 -5.76
C LYS A 166 -14.94 -7.03 -4.65
N SER A 167 -13.91 -6.23 -4.91
CA SER A 167 -12.83 -5.98 -3.97
C SER A 167 -12.38 -4.52 -4.03
N GLU A 168 -11.69 -4.06 -2.98
CA GLU A 168 -11.08 -2.74 -2.91
C GLU A 168 -9.71 -2.87 -2.24
N ILE A 169 -8.72 -2.12 -2.72
CA ILE A 169 -7.38 -2.10 -2.15
C ILE A 169 -7.05 -0.66 -1.73
N ALA A 170 -6.73 -0.46 -0.46
CA ALA A 170 -6.33 0.83 0.07
C ALA A 170 -4.88 0.83 0.52
N PHE A 171 -4.26 2.01 0.51
CA PHE A 171 -2.86 2.21 0.83
C PHE A 171 -2.66 3.43 1.72
N GLY A 172 -1.68 3.34 2.60
CA GLY A 172 -1.02 4.47 3.23
C GLY A 172 0.46 4.46 2.88
N TRP A 173 1.00 5.60 2.48
CA TRP A 173 2.43 5.71 2.13
C TRP A 173 2.96 7.10 2.44
N PHE A 174 4.28 7.23 2.42
CA PHE A 174 4.91 8.55 2.41
C PHE A 174 6.03 8.65 1.38
N GLU A 175 6.31 9.89 0.97
CA GLU A 175 7.29 10.21 -0.06
C GLU A 175 8.48 10.95 0.56
N LYS A 176 9.71 10.51 0.28
CA LYS A 176 10.92 11.26 0.62
C LYS A 176 11.71 11.58 -0.64
N LYS A 177 12.13 12.83 -0.77
CA LYS A 177 13.01 13.26 -1.86
C LYS A 177 14.36 12.53 -1.79
N ILE A 178 14.91 12.23 -2.96
CA ILE A 178 16.26 11.72 -3.17
C ILE A 178 17.23 12.90 -3.21
#